data_AF-A0A369W077-F1
#
_entry.id   AF-A0A369W077-F1
#
_cell.length_a   1.000
_cell.length_b   1.000
_cell.length_c   1.000
_cell.angle_alpha   90.00
_cell.angle_beta   90.00
_cell.angle_gamma   90.00
#
_symmetry.space_group_name_H-M   'P 1'
#
loop_
_entity.id
_entity.type
_entity.pdbx_description
1 polymer ?
#
loop_
_entity_poly.entity_id
_entity_poly.type
_entity_poly.pdbx_seq_one_letter_code
_entity_poly.pdbx_strand_id
1 'polypeptide(L)' 'MDCPSCHGTDLIKRGRKAGHQRYCCRTCGRYSTDSQPRFSAKTKAMAIEMY' A
#
# COMPACT_ATOMS: atom_id res chain seq x y z
N MET A 1 1.88 6.29 8.86
CA MET A 1 1.68 5.41 7.69
C MET A 1 2.38 6.10 6.55
N ASP A 2 3.35 5.45 5.95
CA ASP A 2 4.15 6.01 4.87
C ASP A 2 3.73 5.37 3.56
N CYS A 3 4.00 6.03 2.43
CA CYS A 3 3.70 5.45 1.14
C CYS A 3 4.53 4.16 0.96
N PRO A 4 3.92 2.99 0.72
CA PRO A 4 4.67 1.73 0.58
C PRO A 4 5.51 1.65 -0.70
N SER A 5 5.44 2.66 -1.58
CA SER A 5 6.16 2.71 -2.84
C SER A 5 7.32 3.70 -2.84
N CYS A 6 7.13 4.90 -2.27
CA CYS A 6 8.15 5.95 -2.28
C CYS A 6 8.56 6.42 -0.88
N HIS A 7 7.99 5.82 0.18
CA HIS A 7 8.21 6.19 1.58
C HIS A 7 7.89 7.64 1.93
N GLY A 8 7.20 8.38 1.05
CA GLY A 8 6.71 9.72 1.35
C GLY A 8 5.64 9.72 2.43
N THR A 9 5.64 10.77 3.25
CA THR A 9 4.72 10.97 4.38
C THR A 9 3.46 11.75 4.01
N ASP A 10 3.46 12.40 2.83
CA ASP A 10 2.34 13.21 2.35
C ASP A 10 1.25 12.32 1.71
N LEU A 11 0.34 11.85 2.55
CA LEU A 11 -0.80 10.99 2.21
C LEU A 11 -2.12 11.67 2.52
N ILE A 12 -2.99 11.76 1.50
CA ILE A 12 -4.35 12.29 1.64
C ILE A 12 -5.39 11.17 1.72
N LYS A 13 -6.40 11.35 2.58
CA LYS A 13 -7.54 10.43 2.69
C LYS A 13 -8.44 10.53 1.45
N ARG A 14 -8.78 9.38 0.85
CA ARG A 14 -9.55 9.23 -0.40
C ARG A 14 -10.67 8.18 -0.24
N GLY A 15 -11.63 8.45 0.64
CA GLY A 15 -12.77 7.57 0.90
C GLY A 15 -12.38 6.20 1.46
N ARG A 16 -13.28 5.21 1.40
CA ARG A 16 -13.03 3.85 1.88
C ARG A 16 -13.04 2.84 0.73
N LYS A 17 -12.27 1.75 0.86
CA LYS A 17 -12.27 0.59 -0.04
C LYS A 17 -12.33 -0.68 0.80
N ALA A 18 -13.34 -1.53 0.58
CA ALA A 18 -13.54 -2.77 1.33
C ALA A 18 -13.51 -2.56 2.86
N GLY A 19 -14.14 -1.49 3.35
CA GLY A 19 -14.16 -1.15 4.79
C GLY A 19 -12.92 -0.41 5.31
N HIS A 20 -11.81 -0.40 4.57
CA HIS A 20 -10.57 0.28 4.95
C HIS A 20 -10.50 1.71 4.43
N GLN A 21 -9.89 2.62 5.18
CA GLN A 21 -9.56 3.97 4.74
C GLN A 21 -8.52 3.88 3.60
N ARG A 22 -8.88 4.45 2.44
CA ARG A 22 -7.97 4.57 1.31
C ARG A 22 -7.22 5.89 1.39
N TYR A 23 -5.94 5.85 1.05
CA TYR A 23 -5.02 6.98 1.00
C TYR A 23 -4.44 7.10 -0.41
N CYS A 24 -4.08 8.31 -0.81
CA CYS A 24 -3.33 8.59 -2.03
C CYS A 24 -2.09 9.39 -1.65
N CYS A 25 -0.91 8.93 -2.08
CA CYS A 25 0.33 9.66 -1.89
C CYS A 25 0.42 10.82 -2.88
N ARG A 26 0.73 12.03 -2.41
CA ARG A 26 0.90 13.21 -3.29
C ARG A 26 2.21 13.19 -4.06
N THR A 27 3.23 12.50 -3.55
CA THR A 27 4.55 12.42 -4.18
C THR A 27 4.57 11.47 -5.38
N CYS A 28 4.00 10.27 -5.25
CA CYS A 28 4.02 9.25 -6.32
C CYS A 28 2.65 8.93 -6.92
N GLY A 29 1.56 9.54 -6.43
CA GLY A 29 0.19 9.29 -6.89
C GLY A 29 -0.39 7.93 -6.48
N ARG A 30 0.39 7.04 -5.88
CA ARG A 30 -0.04 5.67 -5.59
C ARG A 30 -1.10 5.63 -4.48
N TYR A 31 -2.04 4.71 -4.64
CA TYR A 31 -3.06 4.42 -3.64
C TYR A 31 -2.62 3.32 -2.68
N SER A 32 -2.97 3.48 -1.40
CA SER A 32 -2.79 2.49 -0.34
C SER A 32 -4.00 2.48 0.59
N THR A 33 -4.12 1.45 1.43
CA THR A 33 -5.16 1.32 2.46
C THR A 33 -4.54 1.02 3.81
N ASP A 34 -5.18 1.41 4.91
CA ASP A 34 -4.71 1.12 6.29
C ASP A 34 -4.79 -0.37 6.68
N SER A 35 -5.33 -1.21 5.79
CA SER A 35 -5.28 -2.66 5.94
C SER A 35 -3.83 -3.18 6.01
N GLN A 36 -3.57 -4.10 6.93
CA GLN A 36 -2.29 -4.83 6.93
C GLN A 36 -2.16 -5.72 5.68
N PRO A 37 -0.96 -5.87 5.10
CA PRO A 37 -0.73 -6.82 4.01
C PRO A 37 -1.06 -8.24 4.47
N ARG A 38 -1.91 -8.95 3.72
CA ARG A 38 -2.28 -10.34 4.00
C ARG A 38 -1.09 -11.33 3.93
N PHE A 39 -0.06 -10.99 3.16
CA PHE A 39 1.14 -11.81 2.99
C PHE A 39 2.40 -10.98 3.23
N SER A 40 3.40 -11.60 3.83
CA SER A 40 4.71 -11.00 4.05
C SER A 40 5.41 -10.68 2.73
N ALA A 41 6.37 -9.73 2.76
CA ALA A 41 7.19 -9.43 1.59
C ALA A 41 7.96 -10.67 1.09
N LYS A 42 8.44 -11.51 2.01
CA LYS A 42 9.13 -12.78 1.69
C LYS A 42 8.23 -13.74 0.91
N THR A 43 6.99 -13.93 1.35
CA THR A 43 6.01 -14.79 0.67
C THR A 43 5.72 -14.29 -0.74
N LYS A 44 5.64 -12.96 -0.93
CA LYS A 44 5.43 -12.36 -2.26
C LYS A 44 6.65 -12.54 -3.18
N ALA A 45 7.87 -12.42 -2.65
CA ALA A 45 9.09 -12.64 -3.43
C ALA A 45 9.20 -14.09 -3.91
N MET A 46 8.96 -15.05 -3.02
CA MET A 46 8.93 -16.48 -3.36
C MET A 46 7.91 -16.80 -4.46
N ALA A 47 6.76 -16.12 -4.47
CA ALA A 47 5.74 -16.31 -5.50
C ALA A 47 6.17 -15.81 -6.88
N ILE A 48 7.09 -14.84 -6.95
CA ILE A 48 7.66 -14.34 -8.22
C ILE A 48 8.67 -15.35 -8.77
N GLU A 49 9.49 -15.97 -7.90
CA GLU A 49 10.52 -16.95 -8.32
C GLU A 49 9.94 -18.28 -8.84
N MET A 50 8.69 -18.61 -8.49
CA MET A 50 8.01 -19.83 -8.94
C MET A 50 7.34 -19.71 -10.32
N TYR A 51 7.36 -18.52 -10.94
CA TYR A 51 6.77 -18.22 -12.26
C TYR A 51 7.85 -17.86 -13.28
#